data_AF-A0A1E9MBN8-F1
#
_entry.id   AF-A0A1E9MBN8-F1
#
_cell.length_a   1.000
_cell.length_b   1.000
_cell.length_c   1.000
_cell.angle_alpha   90.00
_cell.angle_beta   90.00
_cell.angle_gamma   90.00
#
_symmetry.space_group_name_H-M   'P 1'
#
loop_
_entity.id
_entity.type
_entity.pdbx_description
1 polymer ?
#
loop_
_entity_poly.entity_id
_entity_poly.type
_entity_poly.pdbx_seq_one_letter_code
_entity_poly.pdbx_strand_id
1 'polypeptide(L)'
;MLSPSSSTRSATSRLVSRRTLLLGGAATLMAGCASDIRPLSEEAKAKVGSPTPSASASASASSSPSATATSSATASASAKSSSSSAARVPVSKDALVEGWEKYPGPLKLTGEYMGEYQSATDSSPAKNVPKPLKTVPHREEPTFQGAYETLRAYYSAQIAALKDGHYADQAIELTYPADKSAIDEVKAVKELYEQNGWYMDFTCTISMRNTEPRTALKNGDGYVEIMVDAKYSATAIHQPDGSERKIPAITQVAIPHVMLYTEGKWWRIGNDYLNERLNGGKGSSASSGSGGSSSAGSSGSSGRGSTKV
;
A
#
# COMPACT_ATOMS: atom_id res chain seq x y z
N MET A 1 26.10 31.86 -59.68
CA MET A 1 27.04 32.96 -59.35
C MET A 1 26.33 33.83 -58.32
N LEU A 2 26.63 33.92 -57.03
CA LEU A 2 27.70 33.43 -56.17
C LEU A 2 27.08 33.16 -54.77
N SER A 3 27.64 32.22 -54.01
CA SER A 3 27.61 32.25 -52.54
C SER A 3 28.91 32.88 -52.03
N PRO A 4 28.93 33.48 -50.82
CA PRO A 4 29.50 32.80 -49.63
C PRO A 4 28.73 33.10 -48.31
N SER A 5 28.57 32.13 -47.38
CA SER A 5 29.33 31.92 -46.10
C SER A 5 29.70 33.21 -45.33
N SER A 6 29.54 33.39 -44.00
CA SER A 6 29.39 32.47 -42.85
C SER A 6 29.19 33.26 -41.52
N SER A 7 28.70 32.55 -40.49
CA SER A 7 29.02 32.67 -39.03
C SER A 7 28.15 33.47 -38.04
N THR A 8 27.45 32.69 -37.20
CA THR A 8 27.35 32.73 -35.72
C THR A 8 26.96 34.02 -34.97
N ARG A 9 25.80 33.97 -34.29
CA ARG A 9 25.75 34.23 -32.84
C ARG A 9 24.56 33.54 -32.18
N SER A 10 24.89 32.55 -31.35
CA SER A 10 24.02 31.99 -30.33
C SER A 10 23.91 33.01 -29.18
N ALA A 11 22.70 33.33 -28.75
CA ALA A 11 22.45 33.98 -27.47
C ALA A 11 21.10 33.46 -26.94
N THR A 12 21.24 32.41 -26.14
CA THR A 12 20.31 31.88 -25.15
C THR A 12 19.58 33.00 -24.40
N SER A 13 18.35 33.31 -24.81
CA SER A 13 17.41 34.00 -23.92
C SER A 13 16.70 32.95 -23.08
N ARG A 14 16.89 33.12 -21.77
CA ARG A 14 16.50 32.23 -20.69
C ARG A 14 15.01 31.92 -20.77
N LEU A 15 14.69 30.68 -21.12
CA LEU A 15 13.39 30.08 -20.85
C LEU A 15 13.16 30.17 -19.34
N VAL A 16 12.36 31.16 -18.96
CA VAL A 16 11.78 31.26 -17.62
C VAL A 16 11.14 29.91 -17.35
N SER A 17 11.68 29.24 -16.33
CA SER A 17 11.26 27.94 -15.83
C SER A 17 9.76 28.00 -15.55
N ARG A 18 8.95 27.54 -16.51
CA ARG A 18 7.58 27.13 -16.27
C ARG A 18 7.66 25.84 -15.47
N ARG A 19 7.91 25.97 -14.16
CA ARG A 19 7.39 25.02 -13.20
C ARG A 19 5.87 25.18 -13.24
N THR A 20 5.28 24.52 -14.23
CA THR A 20 3.88 24.15 -14.16
C THR A 20 3.74 23.38 -12.86
N LEU A 21 3.13 24.03 -11.87
CA LEU A 21 2.62 23.41 -10.66
C LEU A 21 1.47 22.49 -11.10
N LEU A 22 1.80 21.40 -11.79
CA LEU A 22 0.89 20.27 -11.97
C LEU A 22 0.83 19.61 -10.60
N LEU A 23 -0.13 20.03 -9.76
CA LEU A 23 -0.66 19.21 -8.66
C LEU A 23 -1.38 17.98 -9.24
N GLY A 24 -0.65 17.19 -10.02
CA GLY A 24 -1.09 15.98 -10.70
C GLY A 24 -1.01 14.77 -9.78
N GLY A 25 -1.61 14.84 -8.59
CA GLY A 25 -1.47 13.81 -7.55
C GLY A 25 -2.76 13.30 -6.91
N ALA A 26 -3.96 13.67 -7.42
CA ALA A 26 -5.22 13.31 -6.72
C ALA A 26 -6.06 12.20 -7.38
N ALA A 27 -5.72 11.76 -8.59
CA ALA A 27 -6.43 10.63 -9.23
C ALA A 27 -5.84 9.25 -8.87
N THR A 28 -4.64 9.21 -8.31
CA THR A 28 -4.00 7.98 -7.80
C THR A 28 -4.43 7.65 -6.38
N LEU A 29 -4.85 8.64 -5.60
CA LEU A 29 -5.34 8.47 -4.22
C LEU A 29 -6.48 7.47 -4.04
N MET A 30 -7.19 7.14 -5.13
CA MET A 30 -8.33 6.23 -5.14
C MET A 30 -8.26 5.18 -6.25
N ALA A 31 -7.08 4.95 -6.81
CA ALA A 31 -6.83 3.84 -7.71
C ALA A 31 -5.78 2.95 -7.03
N GLY A 32 -6.22 1.97 -6.24
CA GLY A 32 -5.36 0.84 -5.93
C GLY A 32 -4.88 0.30 -7.26
N CYS A 33 -3.60 0.51 -7.56
CA CYS A 33 -2.99 0.15 -8.82
C CYS A 33 -3.30 -1.32 -9.11
N ALA A 34 -4.19 -1.56 -10.08
CA ALA A 34 -4.36 -2.87 -10.68
C ALA A 34 -3.12 -3.12 -11.55
N SER A 35 -2.06 -3.57 -10.93
CA SER A 35 -1.01 -4.33 -11.61
C SER A 35 -1.22 -5.79 -11.19
N ASP A 36 -1.30 -6.69 -12.17
CA ASP A 36 -1.39 -8.14 -11.97
C ASP A 36 -0.44 -8.61 -10.85
N ILE A 37 -1.01 -8.90 -9.67
CA ILE A 37 -0.27 -9.53 -8.57
C ILE A 37 -0.35 -11.03 -8.79
N ARG A 38 0.79 -11.63 -9.14
CA ARG A 38 0.95 -13.09 -9.11
C ARG A 38 0.62 -13.58 -7.69
N PRO A 39 -0.18 -14.65 -7.53
CA PRO A 39 -0.52 -15.17 -6.21
C PRO A 39 0.75 -15.48 -5.41
N LEU A 40 0.76 -15.06 -4.13
CA LEU A 40 1.83 -15.19 -3.14
C LEU A 40 2.28 -16.63 -2.83
N SER A 41 1.93 -17.64 -3.65
CA SER A 41 2.02 -19.05 -3.28
C SER A 41 2.60 -20.04 -4.31
N GLU A 42 3.00 -19.64 -5.52
CA GLU A 42 3.36 -20.64 -6.56
C GLU A 42 4.87 -20.93 -6.75
N GLU A 43 5.79 -20.39 -5.95
CA GLU A 43 7.25 -20.62 -6.14
C GLU A 43 7.97 -21.37 -5.01
N ALA A 44 7.24 -21.83 -3.98
CA ALA A 44 7.83 -22.61 -2.88
C ALA A 44 7.62 -24.14 -2.98
N LYS A 45 7.14 -24.66 -4.11
CA LYS A 45 6.87 -26.10 -4.29
C LYS A 45 7.47 -26.67 -5.58
N ALA A 46 8.79 -26.58 -5.72
CA ALA A 46 9.51 -27.40 -6.68
C ALA A 46 10.89 -27.82 -6.12
N LYS A 47 10.91 -29.02 -5.53
CA LYS A 47 11.82 -30.14 -5.81
C LYS A 47 12.20 -30.89 -4.53
N VAL A 48 11.38 -31.91 -4.25
CA VAL A 48 11.76 -33.05 -3.42
C VAL A 48 12.76 -33.87 -4.22
N GLY A 49 13.90 -34.18 -3.60
CA GLY A 49 14.95 -35.04 -4.13
C GLY A 49 15.98 -35.34 -3.04
N SER A 50 15.66 -36.28 -2.14
CA SER A 50 16.62 -37.03 -1.32
C SER A 50 17.43 -38.02 -2.20
N PRO A 51 18.58 -38.60 -1.80
CA PRO A 51 18.99 -38.95 -0.42
C PRO A 51 20.48 -38.71 0.01
N THR A 52 20.67 -38.90 1.33
CA THR A 52 21.80 -39.19 2.26
C THR A 52 23.06 -39.92 1.70
N PRO A 53 24.23 -40.12 2.42
CA PRO A 53 24.49 -40.02 3.88
C PRO A 53 25.90 -39.56 4.40
N SER A 54 26.02 -39.60 5.74
CA SER A 54 27.20 -39.84 6.61
C SER A 54 28.14 -38.70 7.04
N ALA A 55 28.26 -38.48 8.36
CA ALA A 55 29.42 -38.89 9.18
C ALA A 55 29.20 -38.57 10.68
N SER A 56 30.04 -39.19 11.52
CA SER A 56 29.82 -39.64 12.90
C SER A 56 30.52 -38.80 13.99
N ALA A 57 30.05 -38.98 15.24
CA ALA A 57 30.74 -38.88 16.56
C ALA A 57 31.22 -37.48 17.03
N SER A 58 31.32 -37.14 18.33
CA SER A 58 31.40 -37.92 19.57
C SER A 58 30.98 -37.07 20.78
N ALA A 59 30.77 -37.74 21.91
CA ALA A 59 30.25 -37.28 23.19
C ALA A 59 31.31 -36.70 24.18
N SER A 60 30.83 -35.98 25.21
CA SER A 60 31.22 -36.01 26.64
C SER A 60 30.51 -34.85 27.38
N ALA A 61 29.55 -35.04 28.27
CA ALA A 61 29.59 -35.55 29.66
C ALA A 61 30.19 -34.55 30.69
N SER A 62 29.34 -33.97 31.55
CA SER A 62 29.50 -33.99 33.02
C SER A 62 28.24 -33.47 33.75
N SER A 63 27.67 -34.38 34.55
CA SER A 63 26.92 -34.31 35.82
C SER A 63 27.21 -33.11 36.76
N SER A 64 26.44 -32.67 37.75
CA SER A 64 25.18 -33.00 38.51
C SER A 64 25.02 -31.89 39.61
N PRO A 65 24.08 -31.87 40.62
CA PRO A 65 22.93 -32.74 40.92
C PRO A 65 21.59 -32.03 41.26
N SER A 66 20.56 -32.88 41.29
CA SER A 66 19.26 -32.94 41.99
C SER A 66 18.80 -31.90 43.01
N ALA A 67 17.49 -31.60 42.94
CA ALA A 67 16.58 -31.70 44.09
C ALA A 67 15.16 -32.08 43.60
N THR A 68 14.68 -33.24 44.02
CA THR A 68 13.31 -33.74 43.83
C THR A 68 12.43 -33.33 45.01
N ALA A 69 11.21 -32.85 44.75
CA ALA A 69 10.07 -33.06 45.63
C ALA A 69 8.78 -33.12 44.80
N THR A 70 8.04 -34.18 45.04
CA THR A 70 6.85 -34.68 44.35
C THR A 70 5.55 -33.98 44.77
N SER A 71 4.55 -34.07 43.87
CA SER A 71 3.12 -34.37 44.12
C SER A 71 2.09 -33.29 43.76
N SER A 72 1.41 -33.58 42.64
CA SER A 72 -0.04 -33.63 42.42
C SER A 72 -0.95 -32.39 42.55
N ALA A 73 -1.54 -32.08 41.38
CA ALA A 73 -2.97 -31.91 41.09
C ALA A 73 -3.71 -30.58 41.36
N THR A 74 -4.60 -30.29 40.40
CA THR A 74 -5.77 -29.38 40.37
C THR A 74 -5.57 -27.93 39.93
N ALA A 75 -5.90 -27.74 38.64
CA ALA A 75 -6.83 -26.77 38.04
C ALA A 75 -7.07 -25.38 38.68
N SER A 76 -7.06 -24.41 37.76
CA SER A 76 -7.66 -23.07 37.81
C SER A 76 -7.02 -22.02 38.69
N ALA A 77 -6.17 -21.19 38.07
CA ALA A 77 -6.18 -19.76 38.34
C ALA A 77 -5.67 -18.99 37.10
N SER A 78 -6.50 -18.04 36.69
CA SER A 78 -6.33 -17.02 35.67
C SER A 78 -4.88 -16.51 35.53
N ALA A 79 -4.23 -16.85 34.41
CA ALA A 79 -2.98 -16.20 34.02
C ALA A 79 -3.29 -14.89 33.30
N LYS A 80 -3.47 -13.82 34.09
CA LYS A 80 -3.23 -12.45 33.67
C LYS A 80 -1.71 -12.30 33.56
N SER A 81 -1.12 -12.62 32.41
CA SER A 81 0.33 -12.47 32.20
C SER A 81 0.64 -11.04 31.77
N SER A 82 1.07 -10.26 32.76
CA SER A 82 1.79 -9.01 32.64
C SER A 82 3.06 -9.18 31.79
N SER A 83 3.19 -8.32 30.78
CA SER A 83 4.42 -7.68 30.29
C SER A 83 5.73 -8.49 30.36
N SER A 84 6.10 -9.09 29.23
CA SER A 84 7.49 -9.05 28.77
C SER A 84 7.50 -8.28 27.45
N SER A 85 8.13 -7.10 27.45
CA SER A 85 8.30 -6.24 26.28
C SER A 85 9.39 -6.76 25.33
N ALA A 86 9.40 -8.07 25.06
CA ALA A 86 9.95 -8.56 23.81
C ALA A 86 8.91 -8.24 22.74
N ALA A 87 9.33 -7.60 21.64
CA ALA A 87 8.44 -7.40 20.50
C ALA A 87 7.81 -8.75 20.15
N ARG A 88 6.49 -8.87 20.29
CA ARG A 88 5.79 -10.10 19.92
C ARG A 88 6.07 -10.31 18.44
N VAL A 89 6.41 -11.53 18.05
CA VAL A 89 6.61 -11.90 16.64
C VAL A 89 5.41 -12.77 16.24
N PRO A 90 4.90 -12.66 15.01
CA PRO A 90 3.86 -13.57 14.53
C PRO A 90 4.31 -15.03 14.65
N VAL A 91 3.45 -15.85 15.25
CA VAL A 91 3.75 -17.25 15.58
C VAL A 91 3.63 -18.19 14.37
N SER A 92 2.61 -18.00 13.53
CA SER A 92 2.40 -18.77 12.30
C SER A 92 1.48 -18.01 11.34
N LYS A 93 1.41 -18.47 10.08
CA LYS A 93 0.46 -17.95 9.09
C LYS A 93 -0.98 -18.19 9.50
N ASP A 94 -1.28 -19.39 10.02
CA ASP A 94 -2.62 -19.79 10.43
C ASP A 94 -3.10 -18.97 11.63
N ALA A 95 -2.21 -18.69 12.60
CA ALA A 95 -2.53 -17.84 13.75
C ALA A 95 -2.82 -16.38 13.34
N LEU A 96 -2.22 -15.90 12.25
CA LEU A 96 -2.48 -14.54 11.75
C LEU A 96 -3.87 -14.38 11.13
N VAL A 97 -4.50 -15.46 10.67
CA VAL A 97 -5.85 -15.43 10.08
C VAL A 97 -6.92 -16.01 11.00
N GLU A 98 -6.55 -16.51 12.17
CA GLU A 98 -7.51 -17.11 13.09
C GLU A 98 -8.68 -16.17 13.40
N GLY A 99 -9.90 -16.64 13.16
CA GLY A 99 -11.14 -15.90 13.42
C GLY A 99 -11.42 -14.78 12.42
N TRP A 100 -10.87 -14.82 11.20
CA TRP A 100 -11.13 -13.85 10.15
C TRP A 100 -12.60 -13.85 9.68
N GLU A 101 -13.31 -14.97 9.81
CA GLU A 101 -14.65 -15.22 9.28
C GLU A 101 -15.73 -14.29 9.88
N LYS A 102 -15.44 -13.63 10.99
CA LYS A 102 -16.37 -12.69 11.66
C LYS A 102 -16.35 -11.26 11.10
N TYR A 103 -15.40 -10.95 10.21
CA TYR A 103 -15.16 -9.60 9.69
C TYR A 103 -15.68 -9.25 8.29
N PRO A 104 -16.03 -10.21 7.40
CA PRO A 104 -16.65 -9.88 6.11
C PRO A 104 -17.89 -8.99 6.25
N GLY A 105 -18.10 -8.13 5.25
CA GLY A 105 -19.22 -7.20 5.18
C GLY A 105 -18.81 -5.72 5.31
N PRO A 106 -19.81 -4.82 5.40
CA PRO A 106 -19.55 -3.38 5.45
C PRO A 106 -18.64 -3.00 6.61
N LEU A 107 -17.57 -2.28 6.30
CA LEU A 107 -16.64 -1.75 7.29
C LEU A 107 -17.31 -0.61 8.06
N LYS A 108 -17.57 -0.84 9.34
CA LYS A 108 -18.09 0.19 10.24
C LYS A 108 -16.95 1.14 10.61
N LEU A 109 -16.92 2.31 10.01
CA LEU A 109 -15.92 3.34 10.35
C LEU A 109 -16.00 3.69 11.84
N THR A 110 -14.87 4.06 12.40
CA THR A 110 -14.78 4.61 13.76
C THR A 110 -15.05 6.11 13.71
N GLY A 111 -15.64 6.65 14.77
CA GLY A 111 -15.66 8.08 14.94
C GLY A 111 -16.60 8.56 16.03
N GLU A 112 -16.24 9.67 16.67
CA GLU A 112 -17.08 10.40 17.60
C GLU A 112 -17.73 11.60 16.88
N TYR A 113 -19.06 11.68 16.93
CA TYR A 113 -19.79 12.80 16.34
C TYR A 113 -19.64 14.03 17.23
N MET A 114 -19.17 15.12 16.65
CA MET A 114 -19.00 16.40 17.35
C MET A 114 -20.18 17.36 17.13
N GLY A 115 -21.19 16.93 16.37
CA GLY A 115 -22.37 17.70 16.01
C GLY A 115 -23.08 17.08 14.81
N GLU A 116 -24.09 17.77 14.29
CA GLU A 116 -24.76 17.39 13.03
C GLU A 116 -23.80 17.60 11.85
N TYR A 117 -23.56 16.55 11.08
CA TYR A 117 -22.69 16.60 9.91
C TYR A 117 -23.21 17.61 8.88
N GLN A 118 -22.32 18.43 8.33
CA GLN A 118 -22.62 19.33 7.24
C GLN A 118 -21.75 18.95 6.04
N SER A 119 -22.40 18.62 4.91
CA SER A 119 -21.73 18.32 3.65
C SER A 119 -20.92 19.50 3.13
N ALA A 120 -19.84 19.21 2.39
CA ALA A 120 -19.07 20.23 1.70
C ALA A 120 -19.88 20.94 0.60
N THR A 121 -19.62 22.23 0.40
CA THR A 121 -20.23 23.10 -0.61
C THR A 121 -19.16 23.70 -1.52
N ASP A 122 -19.59 24.45 -2.54
CA ASP A 122 -18.71 25.21 -3.45
C ASP A 122 -17.87 26.30 -2.75
N SER A 123 -18.20 26.57 -1.49
CA SER A 123 -17.73 27.70 -0.70
C SER A 123 -17.08 27.27 0.62
N SER A 124 -17.22 26.01 1.02
CA SER A 124 -16.59 25.49 2.25
C SER A 124 -16.47 23.97 2.27
N PRO A 125 -15.43 23.42 2.93
CA PRO A 125 -15.31 21.98 3.18
C PRO A 125 -16.39 21.49 4.15
N ALA A 126 -16.48 20.16 4.29
CA ALA A 126 -17.43 19.55 5.22
C ALA A 126 -17.13 19.96 6.67
N LYS A 127 -18.17 20.04 7.50
CA LYS A 127 -18.06 20.37 8.93
C LYS A 127 -18.66 19.27 9.78
N ASN A 128 -18.21 19.19 11.04
CA ASN A 128 -18.63 18.19 12.00
C ASN A 128 -18.42 16.75 11.48
N VAL A 129 -17.33 16.51 10.75
CA VAL A 129 -16.90 15.16 10.34
C VAL A 129 -16.61 14.33 11.61
N PRO A 130 -17.11 13.10 11.72
CA PRO A 130 -16.84 12.24 12.87
C PRO A 130 -15.35 12.10 13.12
N LYS A 131 -14.91 12.39 14.34
CA LYS A 131 -13.50 12.35 14.72
C LYS A 131 -13.03 10.90 14.85
N PRO A 132 -12.11 10.40 14.00
CA PRO A 132 -11.61 9.03 14.09
C PRO A 132 -10.97 8.74 15.46
N LEU A 133 -11.11 7.49 15.93
CA LEU A 133 -10.53 7.11 17.21
C LEU A 133 -9.00 7.14 17.16
N LYS A 134 -8.38 7.84 18.11
CA LYS A 134 -6.91 7.97 18.18
C LYS A 134 -6.23 6.65 18.56
N THR A 135 -6.84 5.91 19.48
CA THR A 135 -6.33 4.60 19.93
C THR A 135 -6.90 3.49 19.06
N VAL A 136 -6.05 2.61 18.57
CA VAL A 136 -6.44 1.45 17.76
C VAL A 136 -6.44 0.20 18.63
N PRO A 137 -7.58 -0.45 18.85
CA PRO A 137 -7.65 -1.71 19.60
C PRO A 137 -6.79 -2.80 18.96
N HIS A 138 -6.13 -3.63 19.78
CA HIS A 138 -5.35 -4.80 19.33
C HIS A 138 -4.21 -4.48 18.34
N ARG A 139 -3.83 -3.21 18.14
CA ARG A 139 -2.80 -2.80 17.19
C ARG A 139 -1.44 -3.47 17.43
N GLU A 140 -1.14 -3.81 18.68
CA GLU A 140 0.13 -4.43 19.09
C GLU A 140 0.08 -5.97 19.11
N GLU A 141 -1.09 -6.56 18.85
CA GLU A 141 -1.28 -8.01 18.88
C GLU A 141 -1.11 -8.58 17.45
N PRO A 142 -0.23 -9.57 17.23
CA PRO A 142 -0.05 -10.19 15.91
C PRO A 142 -1.20 -11.15 15.58
N THR A 143 -2.39 -10.61 15.39
CA THR A 143 -3.64 -11.34 15.10
C THR A 143 -4.39 -10.67 13.95
N PHE A 144 -5.31 -11.40 13.32
CA PHE A 144 -6.19 -10.82 12.29
C PHE A 144 -7.00 -9.63 12.84
N GLN A 145 -7.42 -9.70 14.10
CA GLN A 145 -8.14 -8.61 14.78
C GLN A 145 -7.33 -7.31 14.82
N GLY A 146 -6.03 -7.40 15.16
CA GLY A 146 -5.15 -6.24 15.14
C GLY A 146 -4.98 -5.65 13.74
N ALA A 147 -4.85 -6.50 12.71
CA ALA A 147 -4.76 -6.08 11.31
C ALA A 147 -6.05 -5.36 10.87
N TYR A 148 -7.21 -5.98 11.15
CA TYR A 148 -8.53 -5.42 10.83
C TYR A 148 -8.78 -4.08 11.51
N GLU A 149 -8.57 -3.97 12.82
CA GLU A 149 -8.82 -2.72 13.56
C GLU A 149 -7.88 -1.60 13.10
N THR A 150 -6.64 -1.94 12.72
CA THR A 150 -5.70 -0.98 12.15
C THR A 150 -6.13 -0.52 10.75
N LEU A 151 -6.60 -1.43 9.89
CA LEU A 151 -7.15 -1.06 8.58
C LEU A 151 -8.41 -0.20 8.71
N ARG A 152 -9.29 -0.55 9.66
CA ARG A 152 -10.50 0.20 10.00
C ARG A 152 -10.16 1.62 10.48
N ALA A 153 -9.18 1.77 11.35
CA ALA A 153 -8.69 3.07 11.81
C ALA A 153 -8.10 3.89 10.66
N TYR A 154 -7.33 3.26 9.77
CA TYR A 154 -6.75 3.91 8.59
C TYR A 154 -7.84 4.47 7.67
N TYR A 155 -8.86 3.68 7.32
CA TYR A 155 -9.97 4.17 6.50
C TYR A 155 -10.79 5.25 7.19
N SER A 156 -11.00 5.13 8.50
CA SER A 156 -11.70 6.16 9.26
C SER A 156 -10.96 7.51 9.16
N ALA A 157 -9.64 7.49 9.35
CA ALA A 157 -8.80 8.68 9.21
C ALA A 157 -8.72 9.21 7.78
N GLN A 158 -8.51 8.33 6.80
CA GLN A 158 -8.41 8.72 5.38
C GLN A 158 -9.72 9.33 4.87
N ILE A 159 -10.86 8.69 5.15
CA ILE A 159 -12.17 9.18 4.70
C ILE A 159 -12.52 10.50 5.41
N ALA A 160 -12.19 10.64 6.70
CA ALA A 160 -12.40 11.90 7.40
C ALA A 160 -11.51 13.02 6.81
N ALA A 161 -10.22 12.72 6.55
CA ALA A 161 -9.30 13.66 5.91
C ALA A 161 -9.77 14.09 4.51
N LEU A 162 -10.36 13.19 3.73
CA LEU A 162 -10.96 13.52 2.44
C LEU A 162 -12.20 14.40 2.57
N LYS A 163 -12.82 14.50 3.74
CA LYS A 163 -14.02 15.34 3.97
C LYS A 163 -13.64 16.73 4.48
N ASP A 164 -12.78 16.82 5.49
CA ASP A 164 -12.44 18.09 6.15
C ASP A 164 -10.95 18.44 6.19
N GLY A 165 -10.06 17.56 5.70
CA GLY A 165 -8.61 17.78 5.66
C GLY A 165 -7.88 17.51 6.98
N HIS A 166 -8.57 17.37 8.12
CA HIS A 166 -7.93 17.44 9.44
C HIS A 166 -7.19 16.16 9.86
N TYR A 167 -7.57 15.01 9.31
CA TYR A 167 -7.12 13.70 9.81
C TYR A 167 -6.07 13.01 8.94
N ALA A 168 -5.47 13.74 7.99
CA ALA A 168 -4.43 13.21 7.12
C ALA A 168 -3.22 12.70 7.92
N ASP A 169 -2.78 13.43 8.94
CA ASP A 169 -1.65 13.03 9.79
C ASP A 169 -1.93 11.70 10.52
N GLN A 170 -3.17 11.47 10.96
CA GLN A 170 -3.55 10.23 11.61
C GLN A 170 -3.50 9.03 10.64
N ALA A 171 -3.91 9.21 9.38
CA ALA A 171 -3.76 8.17 8.36
C ALA A 171 -2.28 7.91 8.02
N ILE A 172 -1.44 8.96 8.02
CA ILE A 172 0.03 8.83 7.87
C ILE A 172 0.64 8.05 9.04
N GLU A 173 0.24 8.32 10.29
CA GLU A 173 0.70 7.59 11.49
C GLU A 173 0.31 6.10 11.52
N LEU A 174 -0.66 5.71 10.70
CA LEU A 174 -1.09 4.31 10.50
C LEU A 174 -0.41 3.64 9.31
N THR A 175 0.32 4.40 8.50
CA THR A 175 1.05 3.93 7.32
C THR A 175 2.51 3.67 7.68
N TYR A 176 3.10 2.60 7.15
CA TYR A 176 4.49 2.27 7.48
C TYR A 176 5.44 3.39 7.00
N PRO A 177 6.34 3.93 7.85
CA PRO A 177 7.13 5.12 7.53
C PRO A 177 8.04 5.01 6.29
N ALA A 178 8.42 3.80 5.89
CA ALA A 178 9.25 3.57 4.71
C ALA A 178 8.46 3.55 3.40
N ASP A 179 7.14 3.39 3.47
CA ASP A 179 6.25 3.44 2.29
C ASP A 179 5.94 4.90 1.93
N LYS A 180 6.92 5.55 1.28
CA LYS A 180 6.83 6.97 0.94
C LYS A 180 5.69 7.26 -0.04
N SER A 181 5.44 6.36 -0.98
CA SER A 181 4.36 6.52 -1.96
C SER A 181 3.00 6.64 -1.28
N ALA A 182 2.69 5.71 -0.37
CA ALA A 182 1.44 5.75 0.39
C ALA A 182 1.31 6.98 1.30
N ILE A 183 2.42 7.43 1.87
CA ILE A 183 2.45 8.65 2.70
C ILE A 183 2.20 9.89 1.84
N ASP A 184 2.83 9.98 0.67
CA ASP A 184 2.73 11.15 -0.21
C ASP A 184 1.34 11.26 -0.85
N GLU A 185 0.66 10.13 -1.10
CA GLU A 185 -0.77 10.12 -1.43
C GLU A 185 -1.59 10.87 -0.36
N VAL A 186 -1.48 10.48 0.92
CA VAL A 186 -2.25 11.11 1.99
C VAL A 186 -1.85 12.58 2.21
N LYS A 187 -0.57 12.92 2.06
CA LYS A 187 -0.12 14.32 2.11
C LYS A 187 -0.73 15.18 1.02
N ALA A 188 -0.94 14.64 -0.18
CA ALA A 188 -1.57 15.42 -1.25
C ALA A 188 -3.00 15.88 -0.87
N VAL A 189 -3.73 15.09 -0.06
CA VAL A 189 -5.02 15.53 0.51
C VAL A 189 -4.79 16.68 1.49
N LYS A 190 -3.83 16.54 2.41
CA LYS A 190 -3.52 17.60 3.38
C LYS A 190 -3.16 18.92 2.69
N GLU A 191 -2.26 18.87 1.71
CA GLU A 191 -1.81 20.04 0.94
C GLU A 191 -2.96 20.70 0.18
N LEU A 192 -3.89 19.91 -0.38
CA LEU A 192 -5.09 20.45 -1.04
C LEU A 192 -5.90 21.33 -0.06
N TYR A 193 -6.17 20.83 1.15
CA TYR A 193 -6.92 21.58 2.17
C TYR A 193 -6.17 22.78 2.72
N GLU A 194 -4.86 22.66 2.92
CA GLU A 194 -4.00 23.79 3.33
C GLU A 194 -3.95 24.91 2.28
N GLN A 195 -4.12 24.57 1.00
CA GLN A 195 -4.20 25.52 -0.11
C GLN A 195 -5.63 26.00 -0.40
N ASN A 196 -6.57 25.77 0.51
CA ASN A 196 -7.97 26.20 0.36
C ASN A 196 -8.68 25.52 -0.84
N GLY A 197 -8.31 24.27 -1.13
CA GLY A 197 -9.09 23.35 -1.96
C GLY A 197 -9.71 22.24 -1.11
N TRP A 198 -10.74 21.54 -1.61
CA TRP A 198 -11.39 20.45 -0.87
C TRP A 198 -12.19 19.53 -1.79
N TYR A 199 -12.49 18.32 -1.31
CA TYR A 199 -13.47 17.48 -1.97
C TYR A 199 -14.88 17.98 -1.65
N MET A 200 -15.70 18.11 -2.68
CA MET A 200 -17.14 18.35 -2.57
C MET A 200 -17.83 17.11 -2.00
N ASP A 201 -19.11 17.21 -1.66
CA ASP A 201 -19.81 16.11 -1.00
C ASP A 201 -19.70 14.79 -1.77
N PHE A 202 -19.45 13.72 -1.03
CA PHE A 202 -19.30 12.37 -1.58
C PHE A 202 -19.62 11.31 -0.52
N THR A 203 -20.03 10.15 -1.02
CA THR A 203 -20.20 8.94 -0.22
C THR A 203 -19.09 7.94 -0.52
N CYS A 204 -18.61 7.27 0.53
CA CYS A 204 -17.62 6.21 0.45
C CYS A 204 -18.11 5.02 1.28
N THR A 205 -18.17 3.85 0.65
CA THR A 205 -18.48 2.59 1.32
C THR A 205 -17.35 1.61 1.10
N ILE A 206 -16.80 1.07 2.19
CA ILE A 206 -15.79 0.01 2.18
C ILE A 206 -16.45 -1.27 2.70
N SER A 207 -16.20 -2.41 2.05
CA SER A 207 -16.69 -3.72 2.49
C SER A 207 -15.57 -4.74 2.43
N MET A 208 -15.38 -5.49 3.52
CA MET A 208 -14.48 -6.63 3.53
C MET A 208 -15.13 -7.79 2.78
N ARG A 209 -14.40 -8.43 1.86
CA ARG A 209 -14.93 -9.58 1.12
C ARG A 209 -14.93 -10.82 2.01
N ASN A 210 -15.86 -11.73 1.73
CA ASN A 210 -15.86 -13.06 2.33
C ASN A 210 -14.84 -13.95 1.59
N THR A 211 -13.56 -13.67 1.80
CA THR A 211 -12.44 -14.39 1.20
C THR A 211 -11.36 -14.50 2.26
N GLU A 212 -10.83 -15.72 2.44
CA GLU A 212 -9.77 -15.97 3.41
C GLU A 212 -8.57 -15.05 3.11
N PRO A 213 -8.10 -14.28 4.10
CA PRO A 213 -6.96 -13.39 3.95
C PRO A 213 -5.71 -14.18 3.60
N ARG A 214 -4.89 -13.65 2.69
CA ARG A 214 -3.58 -14.28 2.39
C ARG A 214 -2.55 -13.80 3.40
N THR A 215 -1.67 -14.70 3.83
CA THR A 215 -0.62 -14.36 4.79
C THR A 215 0.77 -14.84 4.39
N ALA A 216 1.76 -14.07 4.85
CA ALA A 216 3.16 -14.40 4.73
C ALA A 216 3.90 -14.08 6.03
N LEU A 217 4.97 -14.83 6.29
CA LEU A 217 5.94 -14.56 7.34
C LEU A 217 7.31 -14.45 6.70
N LYS A 218 8.05 -13.38 7.00
CA LYS A 218 9.41 -13.18 6.49
C LYS A 218 10.21 -12.32 7.45
N ASN A 219 11.40 -12.77 7.84
CA ASN A 219 12.32 -12.02 8.72
C ASN A 219 11.70 -11.54 10.05
N GLY A 220 10.74 -12.30 10.60
CA GLY A 220 10.00 -11.90 11.81
C GLY A 220 8.84 -10.92 11.56
N ASP A 221 8.63 -10.48 10.33
CA ASP A 221 7.46 -9.70 9.94
C ASP A 221 6.29 -10.62 9.58
N GLY A 222 5.08 -10.14 9.86
CA GLY A 222 3.83 -10.75 9.41
C GLY A 222 3.12 -9.89 8.39
N TYR A 223 2.53 -10.52 7.38
CA TYR A 223 1.78 -9.85 6.33
C TYR A 223 0.39 -10.46 6.26
N VAL A 224 -0.64 -9.61 6.20
CA VAL A 224 -2.04 -10.01 6.00
C VAL A 224 -2.61 -9.17 4.86
N GLU A 225 -3.00 -9.82 3.77
CA GLU A 225 -3.69 -9.23 2.62
C GLU A 225 -5.20 -9.43 2.78
N ILE A 226 -5.93 -8.33 2.89
CA ILE A 226 -7.38 -8.30 3.06
C ILE A 226 -8.01 -7.78 1.77
N MET A 227 -8.92 -8.56 1.19
CA MET A 227 -9.62 -8.16 -0.03
C MET A 227 -10.81 -7.28 0.32
N VAL A 228 -10.87 -6.09 -0.28
CA VAL A 228 -11.95 -5.13 -0.05
C VAL A 228 -12.67 -4.77 -1.35
N ASP A 229 -13.94 -4.44 -1.23
CA ASP A 229 -14.68 -3.69 -2.24
C ASP A 229 -14.87 -2.26 -1.75
N ALA A 230 -14.67 -1.29 -2.64
CA ALA A 230 -14.84 0.13 -2.34
C ALA A 230 -15.75 0.78 -3.38
N LYS A 231 -16.70 1.61 -2.91
CA LYS A 231 -17.58 2.40 -3.76
C LYS A 231 -17.48 3.86 -3.37
N TYR A 232 -17.20 4.70 -4.35
CA TYR A 232 -17.15 6.14 -4.23
C TYR A 232 -18.20 6.75 -5.18
N SER A 233 -19.05 7.64 -4.66
CA SER A 233 -19.94 8.41 -5.54
C SER A 233 -19.14 9.33 -6.46
N ALA A 234 -19.78 9.78 -7.53
CA ALA A 234 -19.24 10.93 -8.27
C ALA A 234 -19.14 12.14 -7.32
N THR A 235 -18.14 12.97 -7.54
CA THR A 235 -17.88 14.18 -6.76
C THR A 235 -17.13 15.21 -7.61
N ALA A 236 -16.78 16.34 -7.01
CA ALA A 236 -15.87 17.32 -7.59
C ALA A 236 -14.83 17.71 -6.54
N ILE A 237 -13.71 18.25 -7.00
CA ILE A 237 -12.69 18.86 -6.14
C ILE A 237 -12.72 20.35 -6.42
N HIS A 238 -13.03 21.14 -5.41
CA HIS A 238 -12.80 22.59 -5.42
C HIS A 238 -11.30 22.82 -5.37
N GLN A 239 -10.75 23.43 -6.42
CA GLN A 239 -9.32 23.71 -6.55
C GLN A 239 -8.96 25.02 -5.85
N PRO A 240 -7.71 25.18 -5.39
CA PRO A 240 -7.20 26.44 -4.83
C PRO A 240 -7.39 27.68 -5.72
N ASP A 241 -7.45 27.49 -7.04
CA ASP A 241 -7.68 28.57 -8.01
C ASP A 241 -9.18 28.90 -8.23
N GLY A 242 -10.07 28.26 -7.45
CA GLY A 242 -11.52 28.40 -7.54
C GLY A 242 -12.16 27.58 -8.67
N SER A 243 -11.39 26.85 -9.47
CA SER A 243 -11.94 25.94 -10.48
C SER A 243 -12.45 24.65 -9.84
N GLU A 244 -13.31 23.93 -10.55
CA GLU A 244 -13.78 22.62 -10.12
C GLU A 244 -13.25 21.52 -11.03
N ARG A 245 -12.76 20.44 -10.42
CA ARG A 245 -12.38 19.22 -11.13
C ARG A 245 -13.39 18.11 -10.82
N LYS A 246 -14.16 17.69 -11.82
CA LYS A 246 -15.10 16.57 -11.69
C LYS A 246 -14.38 15.24 -11.58
N ILE A 247 -14.84 14.40 -10.65
CA ILE A 247 -14.37 13.03 -10.42
C ILE A 247 -15.57 12.09 -10.61
N PRO A 248 -15.51 11.14 -11.55
CA PRO A 248 -16.60 10.19 -11.77
C PRO A 248 -16.74 9.24 -10.58
N ALA A 249 -17.90 8.57 -10.48
CA ALA A 249 -18.06 7.49 -9.51
C ALA A 249 -17.05 6.38 -9.79
N ILE A 250 -16.49 5.80 -8.73
CA ILE A 250 -15.49 4.72 -8.81
C ILE A 250 -16.03 3.52 -8.04
N THR A 251 -16.03 2.37 -8.69
CA THR A 251 -16.24 1.08 -8.02
C THR A 251 -14.98 0.26 -8.17
N GLN A 252 -14.43 -0.15 -7.04
CA GLN A 252 -13.27 -1.03 -6.97
C GLN A 252 -13.71 -2.34 -6.35
N VAL A 253 -13.33 -3.43 -6.99
CA VAL A 253 -13.74 -4.78 -6.60
C VAL A 253 -12.50 -5.60 -6.33
N ALA A 254 -12.50 -6.32 -5.22
CA ALA A 254 -11.41 -7.20 -4.83
C ALA A 254 -10.03 -6.51 -4.87
N ILE A 255 -9.93 -5.34 -4.24
CA ILE A 255 -8.66 -4.63 -4.08
C ILE A 255 -7.93 -5.21 -2.87
N PRO A 256 -6.66 -5.63 -3.00
CA PRO A 256 -5.87 -6.07 -1.86
C PRO A 256 -5.38 -4.88 -1.05
N HIS A 257 -5.69 -4.87 0.24
CA HIS A 257 -5.06 -4.02 1.25
C HIS A 257 -4.18 -4.84 2.17
N VAL A 258 -2.92 -4.42 2.30
CA VAL A 258 -1.91 -5.19 3.00
C VAL A 258 -1.59 -4.54 4.33
N MET A 259 -1.68 -5.36 5.38
CA MET A 259 -1.30 -5.03 6.74
C MET A 259 0.04 -5.70 7.05
N LEU A 260 0.99 -4.89 7.53
CA LEU A 260 2.32 -5.32 7.97
C LEU A 260 2.38 -5.29 9.48
N TYR A 261 2.66 -6.44 10.10
CA TYR A 261 3.03 -6.52 11.50
C TYR A 261 4.56 -6.56 11.62
N THR A 262 5.13 -5.48 12.15
CA THR A 262 6.56 -5.34 12.42
C THR A 262 6.74 -4.36 13.57
N GLU A 263 7.89 -4.39 14.24
CA GLU A 263 8.18 -3.48 15.37
C GLU A 263 7.10 -3.56 16.48
N GLY A 264 6.49 -4.75 16.64
CA GLY A 264 5.48 -5.02 17.66
C GLY A 264 4.09 -4.42 17.38
N LYS A 265 3.80 -3.93 16.18
CA LYS A 265 2.48 -3.37 15.84
C LYS A 265 2.12 -3.47 14.36
N TRP A 266 0.83 -3.30 14.08
CA TRP A 266 0.29 -3.25 12.71
C TRP A 266 0.45 -1.88 12.04
N TRP A 267 0.70 -1.94 10.74
CA TRP A 267 0.83 -0.84 9.81
C TRP A 267 0.09 -1.14 8.50
N ARG A 268 -0.46 -0.11 7.86
CA ARG A 268 -0.88 -0.18 6.45
C ARG A 268 0.35 -0.02 5.55
N ILE A 269 0.45 -0.86 4.52
CA ILE A 269 1.39 -0.69 3.40
C ILE A 269 0.68 -0.79 2.06
N GLY A 270 1.28 -0.23 1.03
CA GLY A 270 0.85 -0.34 -0.36
C GLY A 270 1.38 -1.61 -1.01
N ASN A 271 0.73 -2.03 -2.09
CA ASN A 271 1.11 -3.24 -2.82
C ASN A 271 2.48 -3.10 -3.49
N ASP A 272 2.82 -1.91 -3.98
CA ASP A 272 4.14 -1.64 -4.58
C ASP A 272 5.26 -1.82 -3.54
N TYR A 273 5.07 -1.24 -2.35
CA TYR A 273 6.01 -1.40 -1.24
C TYR A 273 6.13 -2.87 -0.77
N LEU A 274 5.00 -3.60 -0.71
CA LEU A 274 5.00 -5.03 -0.43
C LEU A 274 5.87 -5.79 -1.44
N ASN A 275 5.67 -5.54 -2.73
CA ASN A 275 6.38 -6.22 -3.82
C ASN A 275 7.89 -5.97 -3.74
N GLU A 276 8.30 -4.73 -3.48
CA GLU A 276 9.73 -4.38 -3.30
C GLU A 276 10.33 -5.11 -2.08
N ARG A 277 9.61 -5.13 -0.96
CA ARG A 277 10.06 -5.72 0.31
C ARG A 277 10.13 -7.25 0.27
N LEU A 278 9.14 -7.92 -0.35
CA LEU A 278 9.10 -9.37 -0.44
C LEU A 278 10.03 -9.92 -1.54
N ASN A 279 10.18 -9.23 -2.67
CA ASN A 279 10.98 -9.72 -3.79
C ASN A 279 12.44 -9.27 -3.73
N GLY A 280 12.87 -8.61 -2.64
CA GLY A 280 14.27 -8.30 -2.39
C GLY A 280 14.83 -7.20 -3.27
N GLY A 281 14.02 -6.21 -3.65
CA GLY A 281 14.47 -4.97 -4.28
C GLY A 281 15.50 -5.15 -5.39
N LYS A 282 15.15 -5.85 -6.49
CA LYS A 282 15.92 -5.75 -7.73
C LYS A 282 15.00 -5.88 -8.94
N GLY A 283 14.54 -4.72 -9.41
CA GLY A 283 13.67 -4.61 -10.57
C GLY A 283 13.64 -3.23 -11.21
N SER A 284 14.62 -2.36 -10.94
CA SER A 284 14.98 -1.34 -11.93
C SER A 284 15.63 -2.07 -13.11
N SER A 285 14.82 -2.58 -14.04
CA SER A 285 15.32 -2.87 -15.38
C SER A 285 15.58 -1.53 -16.04
N ALA A 286 16.81 -1.07 -15.86
CA ALA A 286 17.43 -0.07 -16.68
C ALA A 286 17.17 -0.38 -18.16
N SER A 287 16.88 0.68 -18.91
CA SER A 287 17.01 0.81 -20.35
C SER A 287 17.84 -0.28 -21.03
N SER A 288 17.18 -1.18 -21.76
CA SER A 288 17.74 -1.70 -23.01
C SER A 288 17.03 -0.96 -24.15
N GLY A 289 17.61 0.16 -24.54
CA GLY A 289 17.39 0.67 -25.88
C GLY A 289 17.89 -0.37 -26.87
N SER A 290 16.97 -1.06 -27.52
CA SER A 290 17.23 -1.74 -28.78
C SER A 290 16.37 -1.05 -29.82
N GLY A 291 16.95 0.00 -30.41
CA GLY A 291 16.56 0.44 -31.75
C GLY A 291 16.72 -0.73 -32.71
N GLY A 292 15.70 -0.93 -33.53
CA GLY A 292 15.65 -2.04 -34.47
C GLY A 292 14.27 -2.27 -35.06
N SER A 293 13.56 -1.19 -35.40
CA SER A 293 12.38 -1.31 -36.26
C SER A 293 12.84 -1.55 -37.70
N SER A 294 12.95 -2.82 -38.07
CA SER A 294 12.99 -3.22 -39.48
C SER A 294 11.57 -3.14 -40.04
N SER A 295 11.26 -2.02 -40.71
CA SER A 295 10.10 -1.92 -41.60
C SER A 295 10.58 -1.60 -43.00
N ALA A 296 10.17 -2.48 -43.92
CA ALA A 296 10.44 -2.44 -45.35
C ALA A 296 10.14 -1.08 -45.98
N GLY A 297 11.04 -0.66 -46.87
CA GLY A 297 10.85 0.48 -47.76
C GLY A 297 11.59 0.20 -49.06
N SER A 298 10.92 -0.50 -49.98
CA SER A 298 11.35 -0.66 -51.36
C SER A 298 11.36 0.69 -52.04
N SER A 299 12.52 1.14 -52.51
CA SER A 299 12.65 2.24 -53.46
C SER A 299 13.53 1.77 -54.62
N GLY A 300 12.92 1.68 -55.79
CA GLY A 300 13.57 1.29 -57.04
C GLY A 300 14.38 2.41 -57.68
N SER A 301 14.93 2.03 -58.85
CA SER A 301 15.65 2.83 -59.84
C SER A 301 17.15 3.04 -59.56
N SER A 302 18.02 2.29 -60.24
CA SER A 302 18.49 2.65 -61.60
C SER A 302 19.62 1.74 -62.10
N GLY A 303 19.54 1.35 -63.38
CA GLY A 303 20.72 1.28 -64.24
C GLY A 303 21.22 -0.09 -64.73
N ARG A 304 21.25 -0.22 -66.08
CA ARG A 304 22.02 -1.15 -66.94
C ARG A 304 21.36 -2.53 -67.13
N GLY A 305 20.85 -2.93 -68.28
CA GLY A 305 21.20 -2.61 -69.67
C GLY A 305 22.16 -3.67 -70.21
N SER A 306 21.64 -4.75 -70.81
CA SER A 306 22.29 -5.53 -71.88
C SER A 306 21.41 -6.69 -72.41
N THR A 307 21.03 -6.53 -73.69
CA THR A 307 21.06 -7.48 -74.82
C THR A 307 20.28 -8.82 -74.83
N LYS A 308 19.53 -8.96 -75.95
CA LYS A 308 19.28 -10.17 -76.80
C LYS A 308 18.50 -11.32 -76.14
N VAL A 309 17.48 -11.94 -76.73
CA VAL A 309 17.01 -12.11 -78.13
C VAL A 309 15.49 -12.21 -78.06
#